data_AF-A0A336MQV7-F1
#
_entry.id   AF-A0A336MQV7-F1
#
_cell.length_a   1.000
_cell.length_b   1.000
_cell.length_c   1.000
_cell.angle_alpha   90.00
_cell.angle_beta   90.00
_cell.angle_gamma   90.00
#
_symmetry.space_group_name_H-M   'P 1'
#
loop_
_entity.id
_entity.type
_entity.pdbx_description
1 polymer ?
#
loop_
_entity_poly.entity_id
_entity_poly.type
_entity_poly.pdbx_seq_one_letter_code
_entity_poly.pdbx_strand_id
1 'polypeptide(L)'
;MMSAISKTSSNASQKSFRMKKLNIKSAVNKNPRPNHTVSECGHKLNSRPIHLKTGPTEDKNMIQIVTQEQIRDLLIPSDSPNMHPSIWKKDEWFRLENKSRIKSFQDQLEEMSRIQQEREKIREESEKRKAALREIDKQKAAKKSELIETTAIPTEEDDELLQMKILDRAFLAKQEREEEVKKANRIILATKCHVIRDAQIHEKQELCKEIKNEELKLEKMMLEEAERALKEEDKRRQALKQEMMKHSEELRKQLELKERLKLKEAERIEEESKKMQQAIAAIKHDEKEKAEIEHARKKRIQEELQRAKELSSYYKSLEFEQERRDELKVSEYMRQKREREAQKLLEQKIAKEAKDRDHERLLQLQQKILDSKSHREAIILRRGQEQVEREYRKKEREAAIKKRETEKAIAKARAIQLEETKRQRALELARDEMDFKTTVEKLKTEEQREKEQQKMKAIEKQLYREEIKNQMTERERKKKEEEAAAKKAFLDALEAEKNRERLVKNIIGLKIKQMKETRIPERFVKDVEKQLKVTVN
;
A
#
# COMPACT_ATOMS: atom_id res chain seq x y z
N MET A 1 -10.27 64.20 -75.45
CA MET A 1 -10.64 63.69 -74.11
C MET A 1 -9.98 62.34 -73.91
N MET A 2 -9.38 62.15 -72.73
CA MET A 2 -8.63 60.97 -72.23
C MET A 2 -7.22 60.81 -72.84
N SER A 3 -6.13 61.17 -72.13
CA SER A 3 -5.46 60.48 -70.99
C SER A 3 -5.10 59.02 -71.31
N ALA A 4 -3.90 58.49 -71.09
CA ALA A 4 -2.68 59.02 -70.48
C ALA A 4 -1.52 58.04 -70.73
N ILE A 5 -0.35 58.63 -71.03
CA ILE A 5 0.97 58.38 -70.44
C ILE A 5 1.70 57.05 -70.77
N SER A 6 2.84 57.30 -71.40
CA SER A 6 3.97 56.48 -71.84
C SER A 6 4.68 55.72 -70.72
N LYS A 7 5.10 54.49 -71.04
CA LYS A 7 6.12 53.71 -70.31
C LYS A 7 7.52 54.11 -70.79
N THR A 8 8.36 54.58 -69.87
CA THR A 8 9.82 54.56 -70.04
C THR A 8 10.49 54.12 -68.74
N SER A 9 11.46 53.23 -68.91
CA SER A 9 12.35 52.67 -67.91
C SER A 9 13.41 53.67 -67.43
N SER A 10 13.74 53.67 -66.14
CA SER A 10 15.14 53.76 -65.66
C SER A 10 15.25 53.73 -64.13
N ASN A 11 16.15 52.86 -63.66
CA ASN A 11 17.07 53.00 -62.52
C ASN A 11 16.62 53.74 -61.25
N ALA A 12 16.45 52.98 -60.16
CA ALA A 12 16.65 53.50 -58.81
C ALA A 12 17.17 52.42 -57.83
N SER A 13 18.49 52.43 -57.66
CA SER A 13 19.25 52.29 -56.41
C SER A 13 18.71 51.33 -55.33
N GLN A 14 19.40 50.19 -55.20
CA GLN A 14 19.46 49.40 -53.97
C GLN A 14 19.93 50.28 -52.80
N LYS A 15 19.02 50.60 -51.87
CA LYS A 15 19.38 51.04 -50.51
C LYS A 15 19.13 49.89 -49.54
N SER A 16 20.22 49.26 -49.12
CA SER A 16 20.26 48.27 -48.05
C SER A 16 19.91 48.93 -46.72
N PHE A 17 18.67 48.76 -46.26
CA PHE A 17 18.29 49.04 -44.88
C PHE A 17 18.93 48.00 -43.97
N ARG A 18 20.10 48.34 -43.43
CA ARG A 18 20.74 47.58 -42.35
C ARG A 18 19.91 47.81 -41.08
N MET A 19 18.88 46.99 -40.88
CA MET A 19 18.18 46.86 -39.60
C MET A 19 19.21 46.56 -38.51
N LYS A 20 19.49 47.54 -37.65
CA LYS A 20 20.21 47.28 -36.39
C LYS A 20 19.35 46.30 -35.60
N LYS A 21 19.81 45.04 -35.50
CA LYS A 21 19.30 44.08 -34.51
C LYS A 21 19.49 44.72 -33.14
N LEU A 22 18.43 45.32 -32.60
CA LEU A 22 18.31 45.57 -31.18
C LEU A 22 18.31 44.18 -30.54
N ASN A 23 19.45 43.83 -29.97
CA ASN A 23 19.63 42.60 -29.20
C ASN A 23 18.87 42.79 -27.89
N ILE A 24 17.53 42.64 -27.95
CA ILE A 24 16.71 42.41 -26.76
C ILE A 24 17.14 41.02 -26.30
N LYS A 25 18.15 40.98 -25.43
CA LYS A 25 18.39 39.82 -24.59
C LYS A 25 17.10 39.64 -23.80
N SER A 26 16.25 38.74 -24.28
CA SER A 26 15.19 38.16 -23.48
C SER A 26 15.88 37.66 -22.21
N ALA A 27 15.57 38.29 -21.09
CA ALA A 27 15.90 37.76 -19.78
C ALA A 27 15.09 36.47 -19.65
N VAL A 28 15.65 35.38 -20.18
CA VAL A 28 15.17 34.02 -19.96
C VAL A 28 15.31 33.81 -18.46
N ASN A 29 14.17 33.85 -17.78
CA ASN A 29 14.07 33.57 -16.35
C ASN A 29 14.57 32.13 -16.16
N LYS A 30 15.82 31.96 -15.69
CA LYS A 30 16.52 30.67 -15.56
C LYS A 30 16.04 29.85 -14.36
N ASN A 31 14.73 29.80 -14.13
CA ASN A 31 14.12 28.85 -13.21
C ASN A 31 12.93 28.19 -13.94
N PRO A 32 13.12 27.01 -14.56
CA PRO A 32 11.98 26.22 -14.98
C PRO A 32 11.26 25.78 -13.70
N ARG A 33 10.10 26.39 -13.40
CA ARG A 33 9.23 25.84 -12.36
C ARG A 33 8.85 24.43 -12.83
N PRO A 34 9.07 23.37 -12.03
CA PRO A 34 8.74 22.01 -12.45
C PRO A 34 7.23 21.96 -12.72
N ASN A 35 6.85 21.60 -13.94
CA ASN A 35 5.46 21.35 -14.30
C ASN A 35 5.04 20.05 -13.62
N HIS A 36 4.23 20.12 -12.57
CA HIS A 36 3.70 18.94 -11.87
C HIS A 36 2.22 19.16 -11.57
N THR A 37 1.46 18.07 -11.48
CA THR A 37 0.00 18.11 -11.30
C THR A 37 -0.39 18.46 -9.86
N VAL A 38 -1.65 18.86 -9.62
CA VAL A 38 -2.17 19.27 -8.28
C VAL A 38 -1.93 18.20 -7.22
N SER A 39 -2.06 16.93 -7.61
CA SER A 39 -1.80 15.74 -6.78
C SER A 39 -0.34 15.58 -6.38
N GLU A 40 0.59 16.13 -7.15
CA GLU A 40 2.04 15.96 -6.98
C GLU A 40 2.69 17.17 -6.29
N CYS A 41 1.92 18.22 -5.96
CA CYS A 41 2.44 19.46 -5.39
C CYS A 41 2.49 19.43 -3.85
N GLY A 42 3.68 19.19 -3.29
CA GLY A 42 3.93 19.22 -1.84
C GLY A 42 3.97 20.63 -1.21
N HIS A 43 4.05 21.69 -2.02
CA HIS A 43 4.17 23.07 -1.53
C HIS A 43 2.82 23.81 -1.58
N LYS A 44 2.12 23.83 -0.45
CA LYS A 44 0.83 24.51 -0.26
C LYS A 44 1.00 25.76 0.61
N LEU A 45 0.37 26.86 0.21
CA LEU A 45 0.20 28.08 1.02
C LEU A 45 -1.30 28.31 1.19
N ASN A 46 -1.78 28.48 2.43
CA ASN A 46 -3.21 28.57 2.77
C ASN A 46 -4.05 27.44 2.14
N SER A 47 -3.55 26.21 2.23
CA SER A 47 -4.17 25.00 1.66
C SER A 47 -4.31 25.00 0.13
N ARG A 48 -3.68 25.93 -0.59
CA ARG A 48 -3.65 26.00 -2.07
C ARG A 48 -2.23 25.78 -2.62
N PRO A 49 -2.06 25.08 -3.76
CA PRO A 49 -0.75 24.85 -4.37
C PRO A 49 -0.16 26.15 -4.94
N ILE A 50 1.15 26.35 -4.77
CA ILE A 50 1.90 27.57 -5.18
C ILE A 50 2.46 27.44 -6.61
N HIS A 51 2.63 26.21 -7.11
CA HIS A 51 3.23 25.91 -8.42
C HIS A 51 2.21 25.50 -9.49
N LEU A 52 0.99 26.03 -9.39
CA LEU A 52 -0.08 25.69 -10.32
C LEU A 52 0.04 26.47 -11.64
N LYS A 53 0.27 25.77 -12.75
CA LYS A 53 -0.16 26.23 -14.07
C LYS A 53 -1.37 25.37 -14.44
N THR A 54 -2.58 25.89 -14.24
CA THR A 54 -3.76 25.25 -14.82
C THR A 54 -3.74 25.46 -16.33
N GLY A 55 -4.07 24.40 -17.07
CA GLY A 55 -4.57 24.57 -18.42
C GLY A 55 -5.82 25.46 -18.39
N PRO A 56 -6.09 26.28 -19.42
CA PRO A 56 -7.22 27.21 -19.42
C PRO A 56 -8.59 26.54 -19.19
N THR A 57 -8.66 25.22 -19.40
CA THR A 57 -9.84 24.34 -19.36
C THR A 57 -9.93 23.40 -18.14
N GLU A 58 -8.89 23.30 -17.31
CA GLU A 58 -8.92 22.41 -16.13
C GLU A 58 -9.85 23.00 -15.05
N ASP A 59 -10.73 22.16 -14.50
CA ASP A 59 -11.73 22.46 -13.45
C ASP A 59 -12.84 23.48 -13.79
N LYS A 60 -13.13 23.72 -15.08
CA LYS A 60 -14.19 24.65 -15.50
C LYS A 60 -15.29 23.97 -16.30
N ASN A 61 -16.54 24.38 -16.08
CA ASN A 61 -17.70 23.85 -16.79
C ASN A 61 -17.68 24.31 -18.26
N MET A 62 -17.76 23.35 -19.19
CA MET A 62 -17.79 23.58 -20.64
C MET A 62 -19.17 23.20 -21.17
N ILE A 63 -19.75 24.03 -22.03
CA ILE A 63 -20.99 23.73 -22.77
C ILE A 63 -20.63 23.54 -24.24
N GLN A 64 -21.03 22.39 -24.79
CA GLN A 64 -20.97 22.13 -26.22
C GLN A 64 -22.17 22.73 -26.93
N ILE A 65 -21.91 23.70 -27.80
CA ILE A 65 -22.93 24.23 -28.71
C ILE A 65 -22.68 23.64 -30.10
N VAL A 66 -23.66 22.90 -30.61
CA VAL A 66 -23.63 22.28 -31.93
C VAL A 66 -24.43 23.16 -32.89
N THR A 67 -23.77 23.81 -33.85
CA THR A 67 -24.41 24.44 -35.01
C THR A 67 -24.13 23.61 -36.27
N GLN A 68 -24.91 23.82 -37.35
CA GLN A 68 -24.92 22.97 -38.55
C GLN A 68 -23.54 22.78 -39.23
N GLU A 69 -22.55 23.65 -38.96
CA GLU A 69 -21.22 23.56 -39.58
C GLU A 69 -20.06 23.36 -38.59
N GLN A 70 -20.28 23.39 -37.26
CA GLN A 70 -19.21 23.13 -36.29
C GLN A 70 -19.71 22.90 -34.85
N ILE A 71 -19.03 22.02 -34.13
CA ILE A 71 -19.18 21.87 -32.67
C ILE A 71 -18.16 22.79 -31.99
N ARG A 72 -18.63 23.71 -31.14
CA ARG A 72 -17.77 24.61 -30.36
C ARG A 72 -17.97 24.37 -28.87
N ASP A 73 -16.86 24.25 -28.15
CA ASP A 73 -16.86 24.17 -26.69
C ASP A 73 -16.68 25.58 -26.11
N LEU A 74 -17.70 26.09 -25.40
CA LEU A 74 -17.62 27.38 -24.71
C LEU A 74 -17.36 27.18 -23.22
N LEU A 75 -16.39 27.92 -22.71
CA LEU A 75 -15.98 27.95 -21.31
C LEU A 75 -16.86 28.94 -20.52
N ILE A 76 -17.59 28.47 -19.50
CA ILE A 76 -18.38 29.35 -18.64
C ILE A 76 -17.45 30.04 -17.62
N PRO A 77 -17.46 31.38 -17.52
CA PRO A 77 -16.76 32.09 -16.44
C PRO A 77 -17.32 31.67 -15.07
N SER A 78 -16.45 31.28 -14.14
CA SER A 78 -16.82 30.95 -12.76
C SER A 78 -16.93 32.22 -11.89
N ASP A 79 -17.94 32.30 -11.02
CA ASP A 79 -18.12 33.41 -10.06
C ASP A 79 -17.06 33.43 -8.95
N SER A 80 -16.38 32.31 -8.71
CA SER A 80 -15.29 32.22 -7.75
C SER A 80 -13.95 32.63 -8.39
N PRO A 81 -13.24 33.65 -7.85
CA PRO A 81 -11.95 34.08 -8.40
C PRO A 81 -10.90 32.99 -8.18
N ASN A 82 -10.31 32.52 -9.27
CA ASN A 82 -9.27 31.50 -9.25
C ASN A 82 -7.91 32.12 -8.87
N MET A 83 -7.80 32.58 -7.62
CA MET A 83 -6.60 33.23 -7.08
C MET A 83 -5.65 32.19 -6.47
N HIS A 84 -4.47 32.07 -7.09
CA HIS A 84 -3.36 31.28 -6.57
C HIS A 84 -2.27 32.20 -6.01
N PRO A 85 -1.72 31.88 -4.82
CA PRO A 85 -0.60 32.64 -4.28
C PRO A 85 0.64 32.44 -5.16
N SER A 86 1.24 33.54 -5.62
CA SER A 86 2.52 33.53 -6.32
C SER A 86 3.55 34.32 -5.52
N ILE A 87 4.78 33.83 -5.47
CA ILE A 87 5.89 34.47 -4.75
C ILE A 87 6.64 35.37 -5.74
N TRP A 88 6.76 36.65 -5.40
CA TRP A 88 7.44 37.67 -6.21
C TRP A 88 8.68 38.17 -5.44
N LYS A 89 9.72 38.57 -6.17
CA LYS A 89 10.88 39.22 -5.54
C LYS A 89 10.48 40.61 -5.04
N LYS A 90 11.09 41.07 -3.93
CA LYS A 90 10.81 42.39 -3.36
C LYS A 90 10.97 43.51 -4.39
N ASP A 91 12.01 43.46 -5.22
CA ASP A 91 12.25 44.48 -6.26
C ASP A 91 11.13 44.51 -7.32
N GLU A 92 10.60 43.34 -7.69
CA GLU A 92 9.48 43.23 -8.63
C GLU A 92 8.20 43.74 -7.99
N TRP A 93 7.99 43.44 -6.71
CA TRP A 93 6.87 43.95 -5.93
C TRP A 93 6.90 45.49 -5.85
N PHE A 94 8.02 46.09 -5.46
CA PHE A 94 8.18 47.55 -5.41
C PHE A 94 8.00 48.18 -6.80
N ARG A 95 8.51 47.53 -7.86
CA ARG A 95 8.30 48.00 -9.23
C ARG A 95 6.81 48.02 -9.60
N LEU A 96 6.04 47.03 -9.18
CA LEU A 96 4.60 46.99 -9.46
C LEU A 96 3.85 47.98 -8.61
N GLU A 97 4.18 48.07 -7.33
CA GLU A 97 3.60 49.03 -6.39
C GLU A 97 3.77 50.47 -6.92
N ASN A 98 4.99 50.80 -7.36
CA ASN A 98 5.30 52.11 -7.96
C ASN A 98 4.59 52.34 -9.30
N LYS A 99 4.25 51.28 -10.03
CA LYS A 99 3.47 51.37 -11.29
C LYS A 99 1.97 51.39 -11.06
N SER A 100 1.49 50.75 -10.01
CA SER A 100 0.08 50.70 -9.63
C SER A 100 -0.36 51.96 -8.90
N ARG A 101 0.59 52.69 -8.30
CA ARG A 101 0.32 54.02 -7.74
C ARG A 101 -0.07 54.95 -8.89
N ILE A 102 -1.36 55.33 -8.91
CA ILE A 102 -1.90 56.30 -9.86
C ILE A 102 -1.22 57.64 -9.57
N LYS A 103 -0.22 57.99 -10.39
CA LYS A 103 0.51 59.26 -10.28
C LYS A 103 -0.47 60.42 -10.52
N SER A 104 -0.52 61.36 -9.58
CA SER A 104 -1.31 62.59 -9.74
C SER A 104 -0.78 63.41 -10.93
N PHE A 105 -1.60 64.29 -11.49
CA PHE A 105 -1.19 65.16 -12.60
C PHE A 105 0.07 65.98 -12.26
N GLN A 106 0.22 66.39 -11.00
CA GLN A 106 1.42 67.08 -10.49
C GLN A 106 2.67 66.19 -10.52
N ASP A 107 2.57 64.93 -10.09
CA ASP A 107 3.71 63.99 -10.11
C ASP A 107 4.21 63.72 -11.53
N GLN A 108 3.29 63.69 -12.51
CA GLN A 108 3.65 63.52 -13.92
C GLN A 108 4.39 64.75 -14.47
N LEU A 109 3.98 65.95 -14.07
CA LEU A 109 4.61 67.20 -14.49
C LEU A 109 6.02 67.34 -13.91
N GLU A 110 6.21 66.96 -12.65
CA GLU A 110 7.53 66.96 -11.99
C GLU A 110 8.50 65.96 -12.62
N GLU A 111 8.03 64.74 -12.94
CA GLU A 111 8.84 63.73 -13.63
C GLU A 111 9.25 64.23 -15.03
N MET A 112 8.30 64.81 -15.78
CA MET A 112 8.59 65.39 -17.10
C MET A 112 9.59 66.55 -17.03
N SER A 113 9.49 67.40 -16.01
CA SER A 113 10.43 68.48 -15.77
C SER A 113 11.84 67.95 -15.44
N ARG A 114 11.95 66.94 -14.58
CA ARG A 114 13.24 66.29 -14.25
C ARG A 114 13.88 65.66 -15.49
N ILE A 115 13.10 64.94 -16.29
CA ILE A 115 13.57 64.32 -17.55
C ILE A 115 14.02 65.40 -18.55
N GLN A 116 13.31 66.53 -18.63
CA GLN A 116 13.69 67.65 -19.48
C GLN A 116 15.01 68.30 -19.02
N GLN A 117 15.17 68.57 -17.72
CA GLN A 117 16.39 69.13 -17.14
C GLN A 117 17.61 68.21 -17.37
N GLU A 118 17.45 66.91 -17.20
CA GLU A 118 18.53 65.94 -17.43
C GLU A 118 18.91 65.89 -18.92
N ARG A 119 17.92 65.92 -19.82
CA ARG A 119 18.15 66.01 -21.27
C ARG A 119 18.83 67.31 -21.69
N GLU A 120 18.51 68.42 -21.03
CA GLU A 120 19.11 69.72 -21.30
C GLU A 120 20.57 69.78 -20.84
N LYS A 121 20.88 69.24 -19.66
CA LYS A 121 22.26 69.08 -19.16
C LYS A 121 23.12 68.26 -20.13
N ILE A 122 22.62 67.11 -20.59
CA ILE A 122 23.33 66.26 -21.57
C ILE A 122 23.53 66.99 -22.90
N ARG A 123 22.56 67.81 -23.32
CA ARG A 123 22.64 68.60 -24.55
C ARG A 123 23.69 69.71 -24.43
N GLU A 124 23.69 70.45 -23.32
CA GLU A 124 24.69 71.48 -23.05
C GLU A 124 26.12 70.91 -22.98
N GLU A 125 26.31 69.76 -22.33
CA GLU A 125 27.61 69.08 -22.30
C GLU A 125 28.06 68.67 -23.71
N SER A 126 27.12 68.20 -24.54
CA SER A 126 27.38 67.84 -25.93
C SER A 126 27.71 69.06 -26.79
N GLU A 127 27.04 70.20 -26.58
CA GLU A 127 27.31 71.45 -27.28
C GLU A 127 28.64 72.07 -26.86
N LYS A 128 28.99 72.05 -25.56
CA LYS A 128 30.31 72.47 -25.06
C LYS A 128 31.43 71.64 -25.70
N ARG A 129 31.27 70.31 -25.79
CA ARG A 129 32.24 69.43 -26.46
C ARG A 129 32.33 69.71 -27.97
N LYS A 130 31.21 69.99 -28.65
CA LYS A 130 31.21 70.37 -30.07
C LYS A 130 31.84 71.74 -30.32
N ALA A 131 31.62 72.72 -29.45
CA ALA A 131 32.22 74.04 -29.53
C ALA A 131 33.75 73.98 -29.36
N ALA A 132 34.23 73.22 -28.37
CA ALA A 132 35.66 72.99 -28.16
C ALA A 132 36.33 72.33 -29.37
N LEU A 133 35.67 71.34 -30.00
CA LEU A 133 36.18 70.71 -31.23
C LEU A 133 36.21 71.68 -32.42
N ARG A 134 35.19 72.53 -32.58
CA ARG A 134 35.17 73.56 -33.64
C ARG A 134 36.29 74.57 -33.47
N GLU A 135 36.64 74.93 -32.24
CA GLU A 135 37.74 75.86 -31.97
C GLU A 135 39.10 75.22 -32.29
N ILE A 136 39.29 73.95 -31.92
CA ILE A 136 40.48 73.17 -32.30
C ILE A 136 40.60 73.05 -33.83
N ASP A 137 39.50 72.83 -34.55
CA ASP A 137 39.51 72.72 -36.01
C ASP A 137 39.82 74.06 -36.69
N LYS A 138 39.34 75.20 -36.15
CA LYS A 138 39.74 76.54 -36.61
C LYS A 138 41.23 76.79 -36.42
N GLN A 139 41.78 76.43 -35.25
CA GLN A 139 43.21 76.56 -34.98
C GLN A 139 44.06 75.68 -35.91
N LYS A 140 43.60 74.48 -36.23
CA LYS A 140 44.25 73.60 -37.22
C LYS A 140 44.16 74.15 -38.64
N ALA A 141 43.04 74.76 -39.03
CA ALA A 141 42.89 75.37 -40.34
C ALA A 141 43.80 76.59 -40.52
N ALA A 142 43.96 77.44 -39.50
CA ALA A 142 44.88 78.57 -39.52
C ALA A 142 46.36 78.14 -39.61
N LYS A 143 46.76 77.11 -38.86
CA LYS A 143 48.12 76.54 -38.97
C LYS A 143 48.38 75.88 -40.33
N LYS A 144 47.35 75.34 -40.96
CA LYS A 144 47.47 74.69 -42.27
C LYS A 144 47.58 75.71 -43.41
N SER A 145 47.08 76.93 -43.27
CA SER A 145 47.33 78.00 -44.26
C SER A 145 48.74 78.57 -44.17
N GLU A 146 49.33 78.65 -42.97
CA GLU A 146 50.76 79.06 -42.80
C GLU A 146 51.76 78.05 -43.40
N LEU A 147 51.44 76.76 -43.43
CA LEU A 147 52.33 75.73 -43.98
C LEU A 147 52.30 75.59 -45.52
N ILE A 148 51.36 76.22 -46.22
CA ILE A 148 51.21 76.07 -47.68
C ILE A 148 52.00 77.15 -48.45
N GLU A 149 52.38 78.24 -47.80
CA GLU A 149 53.16 79.33 -48.44
C GLU A 149 54.69 79.08 -48.43
N THR A 150 55.14 77.94 -47.88
CA THR A 150 56.57 77.58 -47.73
C THR A 150 57.00 76.32 -48.51
N THR A 151 56.23 75.89 -49.52
CA THR A 151 56.61 74.76 -50.39
C THR A 151 56.82 75.18 -51.84
N ALA A 152 57.75 76.10 -52.07
CA ALA A 152 58.39 76.31 -53.37
C ALA A 152 59.71 77.07 -53.16
N ILE A 153 60.78 76.35 -52.75
CA ILE A 153 62.23 76.56 -52.98
C ILE A 153 62.95 75.74 -51.87
N PRO A 154 63.76 74.72 -52.21
CA PRO A 154 64.68 74.12 -51.25
C PRO A 154 65.85 75.10 -51.03
N THR A 155 66.05 75.58 -49.80
CA THR A 155 67.22 76.38 -49.41
C THR A 155 68.39 75.49 -49.01
N GLU A 156 69.60 75.93 -49.31
CA GLU A 156 70.89 75.28 -48.99
C GLU A 156 71.02 74.93 -47.49
N GLU A 157 70.31 75.65 -46.62
CA GLU A 157 70.28 75.47 -45.16
C GLU A 157 69.75 74.08 -44.72
N ASP A 158 68.77 73.50 -45.42
CA ASP A 158 68.25 72.16 -45.10
C ASP A 158 69.24 71.05 -45.48
N ASP A 159 69.96 71.24 -46.60
CA ASP A 159 71.03 70.34 -47.04
C ASP A 159 72.24 70.42 -46.10
N GLU A 160 72.58 71.61 -45.61
CA GLU A 160 73.63 71.82 -44.60
C GLU A 160 73.27 71.16 -43.26
N LEU A 161 72.03 71.26 -42.80
CA LEU A 161 71.57 70.60 -41.57
C LEU A 161 71.57 69.07 -41.70
N LEU A 162 71.21 68.54 -42.86
CA LEU A 162 71.29 67.11 -43.15
C LEU A 162 72.74 66.65 -43.21
N GLN A 163 73.62 67.41 -43.85
CA GLN A 163 75.06 67.15 -43.90
C GLN A 163 75.68 67.17 -42.50
N MET A 164 75.34 68.15 -41.67
CA MET A 164 75.74 68.23 -40.26
C MET A 164 75.28 67.00 -39.47
N LYS A 165 74.01 66.59 -39.59
CA LYS A 165 73.50 65.36 -38.94
C LYS A 165 74.22 64.09 -39.40
N ILE A 166 74.58 64.01 -40.69
CA ILE A 166 75.32 62.88 -41.24
C ILE A 166 76.76 62.86 -40.68
N LEU A 167 77.40 64.03 -40.59
CA LEU A 167 78.73 64.19 -40.00
C LEU A 167 78.71 63.85 -38.50
N ASP A 168 77.73 64.33 -37.75
CA ASP A 168 77.53 64.02 -36.33
C ASP A 168 77.29 62.53 -36.10
N ARG A 169 76.46 61.89 -36.95
CA ARG A 169 76.22 60.45 -36.89
C ARG A 169 77.49 59.66 -37.22
N ALA A 170 78.29 60.10 -38.20
CA ALA A 170 79.56 59.46 -38.54
C ALA A 170 80.59 59.62 -37.40
N PHE A 171 80.60 60.78 -36.75
CA PHE A 171 81.43 61.07 -35.58
C PHE A 171 81.04 60.19 -34.37
N LEU A 172 79.75 60.11 -34.03
CA LEU A 172 79.23 59.22 -32.98
C LEU A 172 79.54 57.74 -33.27
N ALA A 173 79.35 57.29 -34.52
CA ALA A 173 79.69 55.93 -34.91
C ALA A 173 81.19 55.62 -34.83
N LYS A 174 82.05 56.64 -34.95
CA LYS A 174 83.50 56.51 -34.73
C LYS A 174 83.80 56.37 -33.23
N GLN A 175 83.16 57.18 -32.38
CA GLN A 175 83.31 57.09 -30.92
C GLN A 175 82.77 55.77 -30.34
N GLU A 176 81.66 55.24 -30.85
CA GLU A 176 81.12 53.93 -30.42
C GLU A 176 82.07 52.74 -30.68
N ARG A 177 83.03 52.89 -31.60
CA ARG A 177 84.05 51.86 -31.86
C ARG A 177 85.15 51.82 -30.80
N GLU A 178 85.30 52.86 -29.98
CA GLU A 178 86.28 52.91 -28.89
C GLU A 178 85.95 51.85 -27.83
N GLU A 179 86.97 51.19 -27.29
CA GLU A 179 86.80 50.04 -26.39
C GLU A 179 86.14 50.41 -25.05
N GLU A 180 86.36 51.63 -24.57
CA GLU A 180 85.75 52.15 -23.33
C GLU A 180 84.24 52.34 -23.51
N VAL A 181 83.81 52.90 -24.64
CA VAL A 181 82.40 53.07 -24.98
C VAL A 181 81.71 51.72 -25.17
N LYS A 182 82.38 50.72 -25.77
CA LYS A 182 81.85 49.34 -25.82
C LYS A 182 81.72 48.68 -24.45
N LYS A 183 82.64 48.95 -23.52
CA LYS A 183 82.53 48.46 -22.12
C LYS A 183 81.35 49.11 -21.42
N ALA A 184 81.18 50.43 -21.56
CA ALA A 184 80.03 51.16 -21.02
C ALA A 184 78.70 50.64 -21.61
N ASN A 185 78.62 50.44 -22.93
CA ASN A 185 77.44 49.88 -23.58
C ASN A 185 77.10 48.45 -23.11
N ARG A 186 78.11 47.60 -22.84
CA ARG A 186 77.91 46.27 -22.23
C ARG A 186 77.34 46.38 -20.82
N ILE A 187 77.85 47.29 -19.99
CA ILE A 187 77.34 47.52 -18.63
C ILE A 187 75.92 48.07 -18.70
N ILE A 188 75.64 49.07 -19.55
CA ILE A 188 74.29 49.62 -19.75
C ILE A 188 73.31 48.54 -20.19
N LEU A 189 73.71 47.65 -21.12
CA LEU A 189 72.87 46.54 -21.56
C LEU A 189 72.60 45.55 -20.41
N ALA A 190 73.62 45.18 -19.64
CA ALA A 190 73.46 44.33 -18.47
C ALA A 190 72.51 44.97 -17.45
N THR A 191 72.67 46.26 -17.15
CA THR A 191 71.79 47.01 -16.25
C THR A 191 70.35 47.05 -16.77
N LYS A 192 70.13 47.28 -18.08
CA LYS A 192 68.80 47.18 -18.69
C LYS A 192 68.19 45.80 -18.51
N CYS A 193 68.96 44.73 -18.72
CA CYS A 193 68.50 43.36 -18.47
C CYS A 193 68.19 43.11 -17.00
N HIS A 194 68.97 43.66 -16.06
CA HIS A 194 68.70 43.57 -14.63
C HIS A 194 67.39 44.27 -14.25
N VAL A 195 67.17 45.51 -14.73
CA VAL A 195 65.93 46.24 -14.49
C VAL A 195 64.71 45.48 -15.01
N ILE A 196 64.80 44.90 -16.22
CA ILE A 196 63.71 44.08 -16.79
C ILE A 196 63.48 42.82 -15.94
N ARG A 197 64.56 42.16 -15.50
CA ARG A 197 64.46 40.96 -14.65
C ARG A 197 63.81 41.30 -13.31
N ASP A 198 64.19 42.40 -12.68
CA ASP A 198 63.64 42.81 -11.39
C ASP A 198 62.15 43.17 -11.53
N ALA A 199 61.77 43.84 -12.62
CA ALA A 199 60.36 44.09 -12.95
C ALA A 199 59.58 42.78 -13.15
N GLN A 200 60.14 41.79 -13.86
CA GLN A 200 59.52 40.47 -14.05
C GLN A 200 59.40 39.67 -12.75
N ILE A 201 60.40 39.77 -11.86
CA ILE A 201 60.35 39.13 -10.54
C ILE A 201 59.23 39.76 -9.70
N HIS A 202 59.12 41.09 -9.72
CA HIS A 202 58.05 41.79 -9.01
C HIS A 202 56.67 41.41 -9.56
N GLU A 203 56.49 41.41 -10.89
CA GLU A 203 55.25 40.97 -11.53
C GLU A 203 54.89 39.54 -11.15
N LYS A 204 55.86 38.61 -11.18
CA LYS A 204 55.65 37.23 -10.76
C LYS A 204 55.24 37.12 -9.29
N GLN A 205 55.82 37.95 -8.41
CA GLN A 205 55.45 37.97 -6.99
C GLN A 205 54.01 38.46 -6.79
N GLU A 206 53.59 39.52 -7.50
CA GLU A 206 52.21 40.01 -7.45
C GLU A 206 51.23 38.96 -7.99
N LEU A 207 51.53 38.32 -9.12
CA LEU A 207 50.72 37.22 -9.65
C LEU A 207 50.61 36.06 -8.64
N CYS A 208 51.71 35.69 -7.98
CA CYS A 208 51.66 34.65 -6.94
C CYS A 208 50.80 35.06 -5.73
N LYS A 209 50.78 36.34 -5.35
CA LYS A 209 49.90 36.83 -4.27
C LYS A 209 48.43 36.79 -4.70
N GLU A 210 48.13 37.21 -5.92
CA GLU A 210 46.77 37.16 -6.47
C GLU A 210 46.24 35.73 -6.56
N ILE A 211 47.05 34.79 -7.06
CA ILE A 211 46.69 33.36 -7.11
C ILE A 211 46.38 32.84 -5.71
N LYS A 212 47.24 33.11 -4.72
CA LYS A 212 46.99 32.70 -3.33
C LYS A 212 45.71 33.29 -2.75
N ASN A 213 45.42 34.56 -3.06
CA ASN A 213 44.20 35.21 -2.60
C ASN A 213 42.94 34.59 -3.23
N GLU A 214 42.99 34.22 -4.51
CA GLU A 214 41.89 33.52 -5.19
C GLU A 214 41.73 32.09 -4.65
N GLU A 215 42.82 31.36 -4.40
CA GLU A 215 42.79 30.04 -3.74
C GLU A 215 42.11 30.13 -2.36
N LEU A 216 42.45 31.13 -1.55
CA LEU A 216 41.81 31.37 -0.25
C LEU A 216 40.31 31.72 -0.38
N LYS A 217 39.90 32.45 -1.43
CA LYS A 217 38.47 32.72 -1.68
C LYS A 217 37.74 31.45 -2.08
N LEU A 218 38.33 30.63 -2.94
CA LEU A 218 37.79 29.34 -3.36
C LEU A 218 37.65 28.39 -2.17
N GLU A 219 38.67 28.29 -1.32
CA GLU A 219 38.63 27.47 -0.11
C GLU A 219 37.50 27.91 0.82
N LYS A 220 37.32 29.21 1.04
CA LYS A 220 36.19 29.74 1.82
C LYS A 220 34.84 29.37 1.22
N MET A 221 34.67 29.52 -0.10
CA MET A 221 33.43 29.11 -0.77
C MET A 221 33.17 27.60 -0.63
N MET A 222 34.20 26.76 -0.76
CA MET A 222 34.09 25.31 -0.58
C MET A 222 33.73 24.94 0.86
N LEU A 223 34.32 25.60 1.86
CA LEU A 223 33.97 25.38 3.27
C LEU A 223 32.53 25.79 3.57
N GLU A 224 32.07 26.93 3.05
CA GLU A 224 30.69 27.35 3.18
C GLU A 224 29.70 26.39 2.49
N GLU A 225 30.08 25.81 1.34
CA GLU A 225 29.29 24.77 0.68
C GLU A 225 29.26 23.47 1.49
N ALA A 226 30.40 23.05 2.04
CA ALA A 226 30.49 21.88 2.91
C ALA A 226 29.65 22.06 4.19
N GLU A 227 29.70 23.23 4.82
CA GLU A 227 28.84 23.56 5.96
C GLU A 227 27.35 23.55 5.59
N ARG A 228 26.99 24.09 4.43
CA ARG A 228 25.61 24.07 3.93
C ARG A 228 25.12 22.64 3.71
N ALA A 229 25.94 21.80 3.10
CA ALA A 229 25.65 20.38 2.88
C ALA A 229 25.47 19.63 4.22
N LEU A 230 26.35 19.87 5.20
CA LEU A 230 26.24 19.26 6.52
C LEU A 230 24.95 19.70 7.24
N LYS A 231 24.61 20.99 7.20
CA LYS A 231 23.36 21.52 7.77
C LYS A 231 22.12 20.92 7.09
N GLU A 232 22.20 20.62 5.79
CA GLU A 232 21.10 19.97 5.06
C GLU A 232 20.94 18.50 5.47
N GLU A 233 22.05 17.77 5.61
CA GLU A 233 22.05 16.40 6.13
C GLU A 233 21.53 16.32 7.57
N ASP A 234 21.92 17.26 8.44
CA ASP A 234 21.40 17.31 9.81
C ASP A 234 19.90 17.60 9.85
N LYS A 235 19.39 18.47 8.96
CA LYS A 235 17.93 18.68 8.81
C LYS A 235 17.22 17.42 8.33
N ARG A 236 17.79 16.67 7.38
CA ARG A 236 17.24 15.37 6.95
C ARG A 236 17.20 14.37 8.11
N ARG A 237 18.28 14.26 8.87
CA ARG A 237 18.34 13.39 10.07
C ARG A 237 17.31 13.79 11.11
N GLN A 238 17.12 15.09 11.36
CA GLN A 238 16.09 15.58 12.28
C GLN A 238 14.67 15.27 11.79
N ALA A 239 14.40 15.46 10.49
CA ALA A 239 13.11 15.11 9.90
C ALA A 239 12.81 13.61 10.05
N LEU A 240 13.77 12.74 9.75
CA LEU A 240 13.64 11.29 9.94
C LEU A 240 13.37 10.93 11.41
N LYS A 241 14.09 11.56 12.35
CA LYS A 241 13.82 11.36 13.79
C LYS A 241 12.41 11.78 14.17
N GLN A 242 11.91 12.91 13.65
CA GLN A 242 10.55 13.37 13.91
C GLN A 242 9.50 12.42 13.33
N GLU A 243 9.71 11.88 12.12
CA GLU A 243 8.84 10.86 11.53
C GLU A 243 8.83 9.57 12.35
N MET A 244 9.99 9.11 12.80
CA MET A 244 10.09 7.95 13.69
C MET A 244 9.36 8.18 15.02
N MET A 245 9.47 9.37 15.61
CA MET A 245 8.75 9.72 16.83
C MET A 245 7.22 9.72 16.61
N LYS A 246 6.75 10.33 15.52
CA LYS A 246 5.31 10.30 15.15
C LYS A 246 4.81 8.87 14.97
N HIS A 247 5.57 8.05 14.25
CA HIS A 247 5.23 6.65 14.04
C HIS A 247 5.21 5.87 15.37
N SER A 248 6.17 6.10 16.26
CA SER A 248 6.19 5.51 17.60
C SER A 248 4.96 5.93 18.43
N GLU A 249 4.55 7.20 18.35
CA GLU A 249 3.34 7.69 19.03
C GLU A 249 2.07 7.08 18.46
N GLU A 250 1.98 6.91 17.14
CA GLU A 250 0.86 6.21 16.48
C GLU A 250 0.77 4.75 16.92
N LEU A 251 1.90 4.03 16.95
CA LEU A 251 1.94 2.66 17.46
C LEU A 251 1.50 2.59 18.92
N ARG A 252 1.95 3.53 19.75
CA ARG A 252 1.54 3.61 21.16
C ARG A 252 0.03 3.82 21.28
N LYS A 253 -0.55 4.74 20.51
CA LYS A 253 -2.00 4.96 20.46
C LYS A 253 -2.75 3.71 20.00
N GLN A 254 -2.24 2.99 18.99
CA GLN A 254 -2.85 1.73 18.53
C GLN A 254 -2.80 0.65 19.61
N LEU A 255 -1.70 0.56 20.37
CA LEU A 255 -1.57 -0.37 21.50
C LEU A 255 -2.59 -0.04 22.60
N GLU A 256 -2.68 1.24 22.99
CA GLU A 256 -3.64 1.73 23.99
C GLU A 256 -5.09 1.47 23.54
N LEU A 257 -5.40 1.66 22.26
CA LEU A 257 -6.72 1.32 21.71
C LEU A 257 -7.01 -0.18 21.79
N LYS A 258 -6.02 -1.03 21.44
CA LYS A 258 -6.15 -2.49 21.53
C LYS A 258 -6.34 -2.96 22.97
N GLU A 259 -5.63 -2.37 23.92
CA GLU A 259 -5.79 -2.65 25.36
C GLU A 259 -7.18 -2.25 25.85
N ARG A 260 -7.67 -1.06 25.46
CA ARG A 260 -9.05 -0.63 25.78
C ARG A 260 -10.10 -1.57 25.20
N LEU A 261 -9.92 -2.04 23.97
CA LEU A 261 -10.84 -3.00 23.36
C LEU A 261 -10.84 -4.33 24.11
N LYS A 262 -9.66 -4.84 24.51
CA LYS A 262 -9.56 -6.04 25.34
C LYS A 262 -10.26 -5.86 26.70
N LEU A 263 -10.12 -4.69 27.33
CA LEU A 263 -10.79 -4.41 28.59
C LEU A 263 -12.32 -4.42 28.43
N LYS A 264 -12.84 -3.78 27.38
CA LYS A 264 -14.29 -3.80 27.08
C LYS A 264 -14.82 -5.20 26.78
N GLU A 265 -14.05 -6.02 26.07
CA GLU A 265 -14.42 -7.42 25.81
C GLU A 265 -14.49 -8.21 27.13
N ALA A 266 -13.52 -8.00 28.03
CA ALA A 266 -13.52 -8.61 29.36
C ALA A 266 -14.73 -8.16 30.19
N GLU A 267 -15.04 -6.86 30.20
CA GLU A 267 -16.25 -6.32 30.85
C GLU A 267 -17.53 -6.96 30.29
N ARG A 268 -17.64 -7.12 28.96
CA ARG A 268 -18.79 -7.77 28.32
C ARG A 268 -18.94 -9.23 28.79
N ILE A 269 -17.83 -9.98 28.83
CA ILE A 269 -17.82 -11.37 29.29
C ILE A 269 -18.22 -11.45 30.77
N GLU A 270 -17.75 -10.52 31.60
CA GLU A 270 -18.15 -10.46 33.01
C GLU A 270 -19.64 -10.16 33.18
N GLU A 271 -20.20 -9.24 32.41
CA GLU A 271 -21.63 -8.95 32.42
C GLU A 271 -22.47 -10.15 31.95
N GLU A 272 -22.05 -10.81 30.87
CA GLU A 272 -22.68 -12.05 30.38
C GLU A 272 -22.62 -13.15 31.44
N SER A 273 -21.46 -13.32 32.10
CA SER A 273 -21.28 -14.26 33.20
C SER A 273 -22.20 -13.94 34.39
N LYS A 274 -22.32 -12.66 34.78
CA LYS A 274 -23.24 -12.24 35.86
C LYS A 274 -24.70 -12.54 35.51
N LYS A 275 -25.14 -12.24 34.27
CA LYS A 275 -26.49 -12.56 33.80
C LYS A 275 -26.74 -14.07 33.78
N MET A 276 -25.76 -14.85 33.33
CA MET A 276 -25.85 -16.32 33.33
C MET A 276 -25.93 -16.87 34.77
N GLN A 277 -25.13 -16.36 35.69
CA GLN A 277 -25.20 -16.73 37.11
C GLN A 277 -26.56 -16.40 37.73
N GLN A 278 -27.12 -15.23 37.42
CA GLN A 278 -28.47 -14.85 37.86
C GLN A 278 -29.54 -15.80 37.30
N ALA A 279 -29.46 -16.16 36.02
CA ALA A 279 -30.37 -17.12 35.40
C ALA A 279 -30.26 -18.51 36.04
N ILE A 280 -29.03 -19.00 36.30
CA ILE A 280 -28.80 -20.27 37.00
C ILE A 280 -29.35 -20.22 38.43
N ALA A 281 -29.17 -19.10 39.14
CA ALA A 281 -29.69 -18.93 40.49
C ALA A 281 -31.22 -18.95 40.52
N ALA A 282 -31.89 -18.32 39.55
CA ALA A 282 -33.34 -18.36 39.40
C ALA A 282 -33.84 -19.80 39.13
N ILE A 283 -33.21 -20.52 38.19
CA ILE A 283 -33.57 -21.92 37.90
C ILE A 283 -33.42 -22.80 39.15
N LYS A 284 -32.30 -22.65 39.89
CA LYS A 284 -32.08 -23.39 41.14
C LYS A 284 -33.12 -23.05 42.21
N HIS A 285 -33.59 -21.81 42.25
CA HIS A 285 -34.65 -21.39 43.16
C HIS A 285 -35.97 -22.08 42.81
N ASP A 286 -36.38 -22.02 41.54
CA ASP A 286 -37.59 -22.66 41.04
C ASP A 286 -37.57 -24.18 41.22
N GLU A 287 -36.40 -24.82 41.04
CA GLU A 287 -36.21 -26.25 41.30
C GLU A 287 -36.41 -26.60 42.79
N LYS A 288 -35.89 -25.75 43.70
CA LYS A 288 -36.11 -25.92 45.14
C LYS A 288 -37.58 -25.77 45.50
N GLU A 289 -38.26 -24.74 45.00
CA GLU A 289 -39.69 -24.55 45.26
C GLU A 289 -40.53 -25.73 44.75
N LYS A 290 -40.25 -26.22 43.54
CA LYS A 290 -40.91 -27.43 43.01
C LYS A 290 -40.64 -28.66 43.87
N ALA A 291 -39.40 -28.84 44.33
CA ALA A 291 -39.05 -29.95 45.21
C ALA A 291 -39.77 -29.84 46.57
N GLU A 292 -39.91 -28.65 47.13
CA GLU A 292 -40.66 -28.40 48.37
C GLU A 292 -42.16 -28.69 48.19
N ILE A 293 -42.77 -28.25 47.09
CA ILE A 293 -44.18 -28.55 46.76
C ILE A 293 -44.39 -30.06 46.62
N GLU A 294 -43.53 -30.75 45.87
CA GLU A 294 -43.62 -32.20 45.70
C GLU A 294 -43.42 -32.94 47.03
N HIS A 295 -42.49 -32.47 47.86
CA HIS A 295 -42.27 -33.05 49.19
C HIS A 295 -43.48 -32.83 50.12
N ALA A 296 -44.08 -31.64 50.10
CA ALA A 296 -45.29 -31.35 50.85
C ALA A 296 -46.47 -32.20 50.35
N ARG A 297 -46.61 -32.38 49.03
CA ARG A 297 -47.63 -33.26 48.44
C ARG A 297 -47.44 -34.72 48.86
N LYS A 298 -46.20 -35.23 48.81
CA LYS A 298 -45.86 -36.58 49.29
C LYS A 298 -46.22 -36.78 50.75
N LYS A 299 -45.91 -35.80 51.61
CA LYS A 299 -46.28 -35.84 53.04
C LYS A 299 -47.80 -35.90 53.22
N ARG A 300 -48.57 -35.07 52.52
CA ARG A 300 -50.05 -35.12 52.56
C ARG A 300 -50.60 -36.49 52.18
N ILE A 301 -50.09 -37.08 51.09
CA ILE A 301 -50.49 -38.43 50.64
C ILE A 301 -50.11 -39.48 51.68
N GLN A 302 -48.93 -39.38 52.30
CA GLN A 302 -48.51 -40.29 53.37
C GLN A 302 -49.43 -40.21 54.59
N GLU A 303 -49.80 -39.00 55.03
CA GLU A 303 -50.76 -38.80 56.12
C GLU A 303 -52.14 -39.38 55.79
N GLU A 304 -52.64 -39.15 54.57
CA GLU A 304 -53.92 -39.71 54.12
C GLU A 304 -53.89 -41.24 54.08
N LEU A 305 -52.80 -41.83 53.60
CA LEU A 305 -52.60 -43.28 53.58
C LEU A 305 -52.50 -43.86 55.00
N GLN A 306 -51.84 -43.16 55.92
CA GLN A 306 -51.78 -43.55 57.33
C GLN A 306 -53.17 -43.53 57.97
N ARG A 307 -53.95 -42.46 57.78
CA ARG A 307 -55.35 -42.40 58.26
C ARG A 307 -56.21 -43.52 57.69
N ALA A 308 -56.08 -43.80 56.40
CA ALA A 308 -56.81 -44.90 55.75
C ALA A 308 -56.39 -46.28 56.31
N LYS A 309 -55.10 -46.48 56.59
CA LYS A 309 -54.57 -47.70 57.22
C LYS A 309 -55.10 -47.87 58.65
N GLU A 310 -55.13 -46.80 59.44
CA GLU A 310 -55.69 -46.79 60.80
C GLU A 310 -57.17 -47.15 60.79
N LEU A 311 -57.96 -46.52 59.91
CA LEU A 311 -59.37 -46.84 59.72
C LEU A 311 -59.58 -48.29 59.28
N SER A 312 -58.80 -48.78 58.31
CA SER A 312 -58.87 -50.18 57.88
C SER A 312 -58.52 -51.15 59.02
N SER A 313 -57.52 -50.83 59.84
CA SER A 313 -57.18 -51.62 61.02
C SER A 313 -58.33 -51.64 62.04
N TYR A 314 -58.99 -50.51 62.26
CA TYR A 314 -60.14 -50.40 63.16
C TYR A 314 -61.35 -51.21 62.67
N TYR A 315 -61.67 -51.15 61.38
CA TYR A 315 -62.75 -51.96 60.81
C TYR A 315 -62.45 -53.45 60.89
N LYS A 316 -61.19 -53.87 60.64
CA LYS A 316 -60.79 -55.28 60.81
C LYS A 316 -60.93 -55.77 62.24
N SER A 317 -60.58 -54.96 63.25
CA SER A 317 -60.78 -55.37 64.65
C SER A 317 -62.26 -55.43 65.02
N LEU A 318 -63.08 -54.54 64.46
CA LEU A 318 -64.54 -54.60 64.63
C LEU A 318 -65.14 -55.85 63.98
N GLU A 319 -64.73 -56.19 62.76
CA GLU A 319 -65.12 -57.42 62.06
C GLU A 319 -64.74 -58.65 62.87
N PHE A 320 -63.51 -58.70 63.39
CA PHE A 320 -63.05 -59.80 64.25
C PHE A 320 -63.91 -59.96 65.53
N GLU A 321 -64.28 -58.85 66.19
CA GLU A 321 -65.17 -58.91 67.35
C GLU A 321 -66.61 -59.33 66.98
N GLN A 322 -67.08 -58.99 65.78
CA GLN A 322 -68.38 -59.46 65.27
C GLN A 322 -68.36 -60.96 64.96
N GLU A 323 -67.34 -61.43 64.24
CA GLU A 323 -67.13 -62.85 63.95
C GLU A 323 -67.05 -63.65 65.26
N ARG A 324 -66.28 -63.18 66.25
CA ARG A 324 -66.20 -63.80 67.57
C ARG A 324 -67.56 -63.88 68.27
N ARG A 325 -68.39 -62.84 68.20
CA ARG A 325 -69.76 -62.85 68.77
C ARG A 325 -70.66 -63.84 68.04
N ASP A 326 -70.56 -63.93 66.73
CA ASP A 326 -71.39 -64.82 65.92
C ASP A 326 -70.94 -66.28 66.09
N GLU A 327 -69.65 -66.56 66.20
CA GLU A 327 -69.11 -67.87 66.57
C GLU A 327 -69.62 -68.33 67.94
N LEU A 328 -69.66 -67.43 68.93
CA LEU A 328 -70.23 -67.74 70.26
C LEU A 328 -71.73 -68.06 70.16
N LYS A 329 -72.52 -67.30 69.39
CA LYS A 329 -73.94 -67.59 69.16
C LYS A 329 -74.15 -68.94 68.45
N VAL A 330 -73.33 -69.24 67.44
CA VAL A 330 -73.36 -70.53 66.73
C VAL A 330 -73.01 -71.66 67.69
N SER A 331 -71.99 -71.49 68.53
CA SER A 331 -71.59 -72.48 69.54
C SER A 331 -72.72 -72.74 70.55
N GLU A 332 -73.35 -71.69 71.08
CA GLU A 332 -74.50 -71.81 71.99
C GLU A 332 -75.71 -72.46 71.32
N TYR A 333 -76.04 -72.06 70.09
CA TYR A 333 -77.10 -72.69 69.31
C TYR A 333 -76.82 -74.18 69.08
N MET A 334 -75.58 -74.54 68.74
CA MET A 334 -75.16 -75.93 68.56
C MET A 334 -75.15 -76.72 69.88
N ARG A 335 -74.90 -76.07 71.02
CA ARG A 335 -75.04 -76.69 72.35
C ARG A 335 -76.51 -76.97 72.66
N GLN A 336 -77.39 -75.98 72.52
CA GLN A 336 -78.84 -76.13 72.74
C GLN A 336 -79.48 -77.11 71.76
N LYS A 337 -79.00 -77.18 70.51
CA LYS A 337 -79.44 -78.18 69.53
C LYS A 337 -79.00 -79.57 69.97
N ARG A 338 -77.75 -79.75 70.39
CA ARG A 338 -77.26 -81.04 70.93
C ARG A 338 -78.04 -81.47 72.17
N GLU A 339 -78.36 -80.56 73.08
CA GLU A 339 -79.19 -80.87 74.27
C GLU A 339 -80.62 -81.27 73.88
N ARG A 340 -81.26 -80.56 72.94
CA ARG A 340 -82.58 -80.94 72.41
C ARG A 340 -82.56 -82.28 71.68
N GLU A 341 -81.51 -82.55 70.90
CA GLU A 341 -81.32 -83.84 70.22
C GLU A 341 -81.04 -84.96 71.22
N ALA A 342 -80.27 -84.71 72.28
CA ALA A 342 -80.02 -85.67 73.35
C ALA A 342 -81.29 -86.00 74.14
N GLN A 343 -82.11 -85.00 74.47
CA GLN A 343 -83.42 -85.19 75.11
C GLN A 343 -84.35 -86.01 74.22
N LYS A 344 -84.46 -85.66 72.93
CA LYS A 344 -85.22 -86.45 71.95
C LYS A 344 -84.68 -87.87 71.78
N LEU A 345 -83.36 -88.07 71.86
CA LEU A 345 -82.76 -89.41 71.79
C LEU A 345 -83.05 -90.23 73.04
N LEU A 346 -83.07 -89.64 74.22
CA LEU A 346 -83.45 -90.34 75.46
C LEU A 346 -84.94 -90.70 75.43
N GLU A 347 -85.82 -89.78 75.01
CA GLU A 347 -87.24 -90.06 74.78
C GLU A 347 -87.46 -91.14 73.72
N GLN A 348 -86.70 -91.10 72.61
CA GLN A 348 -86.72 -92.13 71.59
C GLN A 348 -86.14 -93.45 72.07
N LYS A 349 -85.15 -93.49 72.96
CA LYS A 349 -84.61 -94.74 73.52
C LYS A 349 -85.62 -95.41 74.44
N ILE A 350 -86.32 -94.65 75.29
CA ILE A 350 -87.41 -95.17 76.14
C ILE A 350 -88.58 -95.66 75.26
N ALA A 351 -88.90 -94.92 74.19
CA ALA A 351 -89.93 -95.33 73.23
C ALA A 351 -89.50 -96.49 72.32
N LYS A 352 -88.20 -96.64 72.02
CA LYS A 352 -87.62 -97.76 71.26
C LYS A 352 -87.50 -99.01 72.11
N GLU A 353 -87.07 -98.96 73.36
CA GLU A 353 -87.08 -100.13 74.25
C GLU A 353 -88.50 -100.66 74.53
N ALA A 354 -89.53 -99.80 74.43
CA ALA A 354 -90.94 -100.19 74.45
C ALA A 354 -91.42 -100.78 73.10
N LYS A 355 -90.92 -100.27 71.96
CA LYS A 355 -91.30 -100.73 70.61
C LYS A 355 -90.45 -101.89 70.08
N ASP A 356 -89.22 -102.09 70.55
CA ASP A 356 -88.28 -103.13 70.10
C ASP A 356 -88.68 -104.51 70.66
N ARG A 357 -89.36 -104.55 71.82
CA ARG A 357 -90.05 -105.75 72.32
C ARG A 357 -91.23 -106.19 71.43
N ASP A 358 -91.84 -105.26 70.71
CA ASP A 358 -92.93 -105.51 69.75
C ASP A 358 -92.44 -105.55 68.28
N HIS A 359 -91.27 -104.97 67.99
CA HIS A 359 -90.70 -104.82 66.64
C HIS A 359 -89.69 -105.93 66.30
N GLU A 360 -89.07 -106.63 67.25
CA GLU A 360 -88.29 -107.85 66.97
C GLU A 360 -89.15 -108.95 66.30
N ARG A 361 -90.46 -109.01 66.59
CA ARG A 361 -91.41 -109.94 65.95
C ARG A 361 -91.89 -109.48 64.58
N LEU A 362 -91.75 -108.19 64.24
CA LEU A 362 -92.19 -107.60 62.96
C LEU A 362 -91.02 -107.31 61.99
N LEU A 363 -89.78 -107.23 62.50
CA LEU A 363 -88.54 -107.03 61.72
C LEU A 363 -88.14 -108.24 60.88
N GLN A 364 -88.51 -109.46 61.28
CA GLN A 364 -88.29 -110.66 60.45
C GLN A 364 -89.17 -110.69 59.18
N LEU A 365 -90.25 -109.90 59.15
CA LEU A 365 -91.20 -109.87 58.03
C LEU A 365 -90.99 -108.66 57.09
N GLN A 366 -90.46 -107.54 57.58
CA GLN A 366 -90.32 -106.29 56.79
C GLN A 366 -88.94 -106.04 56.17
N GLN A 367 -87.90 -106.79 56.56
CA GLN A 367 -86.56 -106.71 55.95
C GLN A 367 -86.53 -107.15 54.47
N LYS A 368 -87.61 -107.76 53.96
CA LYS A 368 -87.78 -108.12 52.53
C LYS A 368 -88.42 -107.03 51.67
N ILE A 369 -88.93 -105.93 52.26
CA ILE A 369 -89.69 -104.90 51.53
C ILE A 369 -88.88 -103.61 51.36
N LEU A 370 -87.92 -103.33 52.24
CA LEU A 370 -87.09 -102.11 52.18
C LEU A 370 -85.95 -102.13 51.14
N ASP A 371 -85.66 -103.29 50.54
CA ASP A 371 -84.68 -103.41 49.43
C ASP A 371 -85.21 -102.91 48.08
N SER A 372 -86.48 -102.50 47.98
CA SER A 372 -87.13 -102.18 46.71
C SER A 372 -87.34 -100.69 46.40
N LYS A 373 -86.90 -99.76 47.27
CA LYS A 373 -87.18 -98.30 47.12
C LYS A 373 -85.97 -97.35 47.18
N SER A 374 -84.73 -97.84 47.15
CA SER A 374 -83.49 -97.01 47.28
C SER A 374 -82.89 -96.45 45.96
N HIS A 375 -83.55 -96.61 44.80
CA HIS A 375 -82.93 -96.29 43.50
C HIS A 375 -83.54 -95.14 42.68
N ARG A 376 -84.52 -94.38 43.20
CA ARG A 376 -85.15 -93.29 42.41
C ARG A 376 -84.70 -91.86 42.75
N GLU A 377 -84.02 -91.63 43.88
CA GLU A 377 -83.71 -90.26 44.33
C GLU A 377 -82.24 -89.83 44.10
N ALA A 378 -81.36 -90.76 43.69
CA ALA A 378 -79.94 -90.46 43.39
C ALA A 378 -79.69 -89.87 41.98
N ILE A 379 -80.66 -89.98 41.05
CA ILE A 379 -80.46 -89.62 39.63
C ILE A 379 -80.68 -88.12 39.35
N ILE A 380 -81.47 -87.42 40.17
CA ILE A 380 -81.81 -86.01 39.93
C ILE A 380 -80.66 -85.08 40.35
N LEU A 381 -79.90 -85.42 41.40
CA LEU A 381 -78.83 -84.56 41.93
C LEU A 381 -77.57 -84.49 41.03
N ARG A 382 -77.36 -85.48 40.14
CA ARG A 382 -76.15 -85.61 39.31
C ARG A 382 -76.20 -84.82 37.99
N ARG A 383 -77.39 -84.45 37.49
CA ARG A 383 -77.55 -83.75 36.19
C ARG A 383 -77.29 -82.24 36.24
N GLY A 384 -77.49 -81.58 37.38
CA GLY A 384 -77.28 -80.12 37.53
C GLY A 384 -75.82 -79.70 37.64
N GLN A 385 -74.97 -80.53 38.24
CA GLN A 385 -73.54 -80.22 38.44
C GLN A 385 -72.73 -80.30 37.13
N GLU A 386 -73.11 -81.19 36.19
CA GLU A 386 -72.41 -81.33 34.91
C GLU A 386 -72.68 -80.20 33.91
N GLN A 387 -73.85 -79.54 33.94
CA GLN A 387 -74.16 -78.44 33.02
C GLN A 387 -73.38 -77.16 33.37
N VAL A 388 -73.28 -76.82 34.67
CA VAL A 388 -72.55 -75.65 35.18
C VAL A 388 -71.04 -75.80 34.96
N GLU A 389 -70.50 -77.01 35.16
CA GLU A 389 -69.07 -77.28 34.95
C GLU A 389 -68.67 -77.23 33.45
N ARG A 390 -69.57 -77.65 32.55
CA ARG A 390 -69.34 -77.61 31.10
C ARG A 390 -69.36 -76.18 30.54
N GLU A 391 -70.20 -75.29 31.08
CA GLU A 391 -70.24 -73.87 30.68
C GLU A 391 -69.03 -73.09 31.18
N TYR A 392 -68.56 -73.36 32.41
CA TYR A 392 -67.37 -72.73 32.97
C TYR A 392 -66.09 -73.09 32.19
N ARG A 393 -65.90 -74.38 31.87
CA ARG A 393 -64.75 -74.84 31.06
C ARG A 393 -64.77 -74.31 29.62
N LYS A 394 -65.93 -73.99 29.04
CA LYS A 394 -66.01 -73.34 27.72
C LYS A 394 -65.57 -71.87 27.79
N LYS A 395 -66.03 -71.12 28.80
CA LYS A 395 -65.67 -69.70 28.98
C LYS A 395 -64.18 -69.49 29.25
N GLU A 396 -63.52 -70.36 30.01
CA GLU A 396 -62.06 -70.28 30.22
C GLU A 396 -61.26 -70.57 28.94
N ARG A 397 -61.68 -71.58 28.15
CA ARG A 397 -61.03 -71.89 26.87
C ARG A 397 -61.16 -70.74 25.89
N GLU A 398 -62.34 -70.14 25.77
CA GLU A 398 -62.57 -69.00 24.87
C GLU A 398 -61.77 -67.75 25.29
N ALA A 399 -61.67 -67.48 26.61
CA ALA A 399 -60.85 -66.38 27.13
C ALA A 399 -59.35 -66.61 26.87
N ALA A 400 -58.87 -67.86 27.03
CA ALA A 400 -57.48 -68.23 26.74
C ALA A 400 -57.16 -68.15 25.23
N ILE A 401 -58.10 -68.56 24.36
CA ILE A 401 -57.96 -68.45 22.90
C ILE A 401 -57.89 -66.98 22.49
N LYS A 402 -58.80 -66.12 22.99
CA LYS A 402 -58.79 -64.68 22.68
C LYS A 402 -57.51 -63.98 23.12
N LYS A 403 -56.97 -64.30 24.31
CA LYS A 403 -55.67 -63.78 24.76
C LYS A 403 -54.52 -64.23 23.85
N ARG A 404 -54.52 -65.50 23.45
CA ARG A 404 -53.49 -66.02 22.53
C ARG A 404 -53.58 -65.38 21.13
N GLU A 405 -54.78 -65.03 20.67
CA GLU A 405 -55.00 -64.32 19.40
C GLU A 405 -54.52 -62.87 19.46
N THR A 406 -54.80 -62.15 20.55
CA THR A 406 -54.33 -60.76 20.72
C THR A 406 -52.81 -60.69 20.88
N GLU A 407 -52.21 -61.61 21.62
CA GLU A 407 -50.74 -61.71 21.73
C GLU A 407 -50.08 -62.00 20.38
N LYS A 408 -50.65 -62.92 19.58
CA LYS A 408 -50.18 -63.19 18.21
C LYS A 408 -50.33 -61.97 17.30
N ALA A 409 -51.41 -61.21 17.43
CA ALA A 409 -51.63 -59.98 16.66
C ALA A 409 -50.61 -58.90 17.03
N ILE A 410 -50.34 -58.69 18.32
CA ILE A 410 -49.32 -57.74 18.80
C ILE A 410 -47.91 -58.15 18.34
N ALA A 411 -47.59 -59.45 18.40
CA ALA A 411 -46.31 -59.96 17.92
C ALA A 411 -46.11 -59.71 16.42
N LYS A 412 -47.15 -59.94 15.60
CA LYS A 412 -47.14 -59.62 14.17
C LYS A 412 -46.98 -58.12 13.91
N ALA A 413 -47.70 -57.27 14.65
CA ALA A 413 -47.60 -55.82 14.52
C ALA A 413 -46.20 -55.30 14.89
N ARG A 414 -45.59 -55.82 15.97
CA ARG A 414 -44.21 -55.49 16.37
C ARG A 414 -43.19 -55.95 15.34
N ALA A 415 -43.38 -57.13 14.73
CA ALA A 415 -42.51 -57.60 13.66
C ALA A 415 -42.57 -56.68 12.44
N ILE A 416 -43.76 -56.26 12.02
CA ILE A 416 -43.95 -55.32 10.91
C ILE A 416 -43.30 -53.96 11.23
N GLN A 417 -43.50 -53.45 12.46
CA GLN A 417 -42.87 -52.19 12.89
C GLN A 417 -41.34 -52.27 12.89
N LEU A 418 -40.77 -53.40 13.31
CA LEU A 418 -39.33 -53.63 13.27
C LEU A 418 -38.80 -53.70 11.83
N GLU A 419 -39.51 -54.36 10.92
CA GLU A 419 -39.10 -54.41 9.51
C GLU A 419 -39.22 -53.03 8.83
N GLU A 420 -40.25 -52.24 9.14
CA GLU A 420 -40.41 -50.89 8.60
C GLU A 420 -39.33 -49.93 9.11
N THR A 421 -39.00 -49.99 10.40
CA THR A 421 -37.89 -49.19 10.98
C THR A 421 -36.53 -49.61 10.42
N LYS A 422 -36.29 -50.91 10.19
CA LYS A 422 -35.08 -51.39 9.49
C LYS A 422 -35.02 -50.85 8.07
N ARG A 423 -36.14 -50.87 7.33
CA ARG A 423 -36.23 -50.34 5.96
C ARG A 423 -35.95 -48.84 5.90
N GLN A 424 -36.56 -48.06 6.79
CA GLN A 424 -36.31 -46.61 6.88
C GLN A 424 -34.84 -46.32 7.17
N ARG A 425 -34.25 -47.03 8.14
CA ARG A 425 -32.82 -46.89 8.47
C ARG A 425 -31.89 -47.29 7.32
N ALA A 426 -32.26 -48.32 6.55
CA ALA A 426 -31.50 -48.73 5.36
C ALA A 426 -31.56 -47.66 4.25
N LEU A 427 -32.70 -47.00 4.07
CA LEU A 427 -32.85 -45.90 3.11
C LEU A 427 -32.06 -44.65 3.53
N GLU A 428 -32.06 -44.32 4.83
CA GLU A 428 -31.24 -43.23 5.37
C GLU A 428 -29.75 -43.51 5.17
N LEU A 429 -29.28 -44.72 5.51
CA LEU A 429 -27.89 -45.10 5.32
C LEU A 429 -27.49 -45.05 3.83
N ALA A 430 -28.36 -45.52 2.93
CA ALA A 430 -28.11 -45.45 1.49
C ALA A 430 -28.02 -44.00 0.99
N ARG A 431 -28.85 -43.09 1.54
CA ARG A 431 -28.80 -41.66 1.21
C ARG A 431 -27.50 -41.02 1.71
N ASP A 432 -27.13 -41.30 2.96
CA ASP A 432 -25.87 -40.82 3.55
C ASP A 432 -24.65 -41.33 2.78
N GLU A 433 -24.67 -42.59 2.31
CA GLU A 433 -23.63 -43.13 1.44
C GLU A 433 -23.54 -42.41 0.10
N MET A 434 -24.67 -42.03 -0.51
CA MET A 434 -24.67 -41.27 -1.76
C MET A 434 -24.18 -39.84 -1.56
N ASP A 435 -24.59 -39.19 -0.48
CA ASP A 435 -24.11 -37.84 -0.13
C ASP A 435 -22.60 -37.87 0.20
N PHE A 436 -22.13 -38.91 0.88
CA PHE A 436 -20.71 -39.13 1.13
C PHE A 436 -19.93 -39.38 -0.18
N LYS A 437 -20.45 -40.22 -1.10
CA LYS A 437 -19.80 -40.44 -2.40
C LYS A 437 -19.72 -39.15 -3.22
N THR A 438 -20.81 -38.38 -3.26
CA THR A 438 -20.88 -37.11 -3.98
C THR A 438 -19.90 -36.08 -3.41
N THR A 439 -19.77 -36.00 -2.09
CA THR A 439 -18.81 -35.10 -1.44
C THR A 439 -17.37 -35.55 -1.68
N VAL A 440 -17.08 -36.84 -1.61
CA VAL A 440 -15.75 -37.39 -1.94
C VAL A 440 -15.38 -37.13 -3.40
N GLU A 441 -16.32 -37.27 -4.33
CA GLU A 441 -16.08 -36.95 -5.75
C GLU A 441 -15.80 -35.47 -5.95
N LYS A 442 -16.58 -34.57 -5.33
CA LYS A 442 -16.31 -33.12 -5.36
C LYS A 442 -14.90 -32.82 -4.83
N LEU A 443 -14.51 -33.35 -3.68
CA LEU A 443 -13.18 -33.16 -3.11
C LEU A 443 -12.08 -33.68 -4.03
N LYS A 444 -12.27 -34.85 -4.68
CA LYS A 444 -11.32 -35.36 -5.68
C LYS A 444 -11.20 -34.41 -6.88
N THR A 445 -12.30 -33.85 -7.36
CA THR A 445 -12.25 -32.88 -8.47
C THR A 445 -11.57 -31.57 -8.07
N GLU A 446 -11.76 -31.11 -6.83
CA GLU A 446 -11.07 -29.94 -6.29
C GLU A 446 -9.57 -30.20 -6.15
N GLU A 447 -9.16 -31.34 -5.60
CA GLU A 447 -7.76 -31.75 -5.49
C GLU A 447 -7.10 -31.86 -6.87
N GLN A 448 -7.81 -32.39 -7.88
CA GLN A 448 -7.31 -32.43 -9.26
C GLN A 448 -7.12 -31.02 -9.84
N ARG A 449 -8.09 -30.12 -9.67
CA ARG A 449 -7.98 -28.71 -10.10
C ARG A 449 -6.83 -28.00 -9.41
N GLU A 450 -6.63 -28.21 -8.12
CA GLU A 450 -5.49 -27.64 -7.38
C GLU A 450 -4.16 -28.17 -7.91
N LYS A 451 -4.05 -29.49 -8.15
CA LYS A 451 -2.85 -30.08 -8.76
C LYS A 451 -2.57 -29.53 -10.15
N GLU A 452 -3.60 -29.33 -10.97
CA GLU A 452 -3.46 -28.71 -12.30
C GLU A 452 -2.99 -27.25 -12.19
N GLN A 453 -3.60 -26.45 -11.30
CA GLN A 453 -3.15 -25.08 -11.05
C GLN A 453 -1.70 -25.03 -10.53
N GLN A 454 -1.30 -25.96 -9.67
CA GLN A 454 0.08 -26.07 -9.21
C GLN A 454 1.04 -26.44 -10.34
N LYS A 455 0.65 -27.35 -11.24
CA LYS A 455 1.43 -27.69 -12.45
C LYS A 455 1.55 -26.47 -13.37
N MET A 456 0.47 -25.74 -13.62
CA MET A 456 0.51 -24.53 -14.45
C MET A 456 1.45 -23.47 -13.85
N LYS A 457 1.33 -23.20 -12.54
CA LYS A 457 2.25 -22.30 -11.82
C LYS A 457 3.71 -22.80 -11.85
N ALA A 458 3.93 -24.11 -11.81
CA ALA A 458 5.27 -24.69 -11.92
C ALA A 458 5.85 -24.50 -13.32
N ILE A 459 5.05 -24.69 -14.37
CA ILE A 459 5.44 -24.43 -15.76
C ILE A 459 5.75 -22.94 -15.97
N GLU A 460 4.90 -22.03 -15.48
CA GLU A 460 5.16 -20.58 -15.54
C GLU A 460 6.48 -20.21 -14.85
N LYS A 461 6.76 -20.78 -13.67
CA LYS A 461 8.04 -20.59 -12.99
C LYS A 461 9.22 -21.14 -13.78
N GLN A 462 9.05 -22.26 -14.49
CA GLN A 462 10.09 -22.82 -15.36
C GLN A 462 10.35 -21.91 -16.56
N LEU A 463 9.30 -21.46 -17.26
CA LEU A 463 9.40 -20.52 -18.37
C LEU A 463 10.08 -19.22 -17.93
N TYR A 464 9.66 -18.66 -16.79
CA TYR A 464 10.30 -17.47 -16.23
C TYR A 464 11.78 -17.70 -15.88
N ARG A 465 12.13 -18.88 -15.35
CA ARG A 465 13.52 -19.25 -15.09
C ARG A 465 14.33 -19.37 -16.38
N GLU A 466 13.77 -19.95 -17.43
CA GLU A 466 14.39 -20.04 -18.75
C GLU A 466 14.58 -18.66 -19.37
N GLU A 467 13.60 -17.78 -19.23
CA GLU A 467 13.68 -16.40 -19.70
C GLU A 467 14.78 -15.62 -18.97
N ILE A 468 14.91 -15.76 -17.65
CA ILE A 468 16.04 -15.18 -16.89
C ILE A 468 17.38 -15.75 -17.37
N LYS A 469 17.48 -17.07 -17.60
CA LYS A 469 18.71 -17.68 -18.13
C LYS A 469 19.06 -17.09 -19.50
N ASN A 470 18.06 -16.93 -20.37
CA ASN A 470 18.24 -16.35 -21.69
C ASN A 470 18.72 -14.89 -21.60
N GLN A 471 18.10 -14.08 -20.73
CA GLN A 471 18.53 -12.71 -20.47
C GLN A 471 19.98 -12.63 -19.93
N MET A 472 20.35 -13.55 -19.03
CA MET A 472 21.72 -13.65 -18.52
C MET A 472 22.70 -14.01 -19.64
N THR A 473 22.39 -15.01 -20.47
CA THR A 473 23.23 -15.39 -21.62
C THR A 473 23.33 -14.28 -22.66
N GLU A 474 22.25 -13.55 -22.96
CA GLU A 474 22.29 -12.41 -23.87
C GLU A 474 23.14 -11.27 -23.31
N ARG A 475 23.03 -10.99 -22.01
CA ARG A 475 23.83 -9.98 -21.35
C ARG A 475 25.31 -10.35 -21.32
N GLU A 476 25.64 -11.61 -21.06
CA GLU A 476 27.00 -12.13 -21.15
C GLU A 476 27.54 -12.06 -22.59
N ARG A 477 26.71 -12.38 -23.60
CA ARG A 477 27.09 -12.28 -25.01
C ARG A 477 27.39 -10.82 -25.38
N LYS A 478 26.51 -9.88 -25.02
CA LYS A 478 26.74 -8.44 -25.21
C LYS A 478 28.01 -7.96 -24.53
N LYS A 479 28.25 -8.38 -23.28
CA LYS A 479 29.49 -8.04 -22.57
C LYS A 479 30.73 -8.59 -23.28
N LYS A 480 30.68 -9.83 -23.80
CA LYS A 480 31.78 -10.39 -24.61
C LYS A 480 31.96 -9.65 -25.93
N GLU A 481 30.88 -9.24 -26.59
CA GLU A 481 30.92 -8.43 -27.82
C GLU A 481 31.54 -7.06 -27.55
N GLU A 482 31.17 -6.40 -26.45
CA GLU A 482 31.75 -5.13 -26.00
C GLU A 482 33.24 -5.27 -25.65
N GLU A 483 33.62 -6.32 -24.91
CA GLU A 483 35.03 -6.61 -24.61
C GLU A 483 35.84 -6.91 -25.88
N ALA A 484 35.26 -7.63 -26.85
CA ALA A 484 35.88 -7.89 -28.14
C ALA A 484 36.01 -6.63 -28.99
N ALA A 485 34.99 -5.76 -28.98
CA ALA A 485 35.01 -4.46 -29.66
C ALA A 485 36.06 -3.53 -29.04
N ALA A 486 36.16 -3.49 -27.72
CA ALA A 486 37.18 -2.72 -27.01
C ALA A 486 38.60 -3.24 -27.32
N LYS A 487 38.79 -4.57 -27.35
CA LYS A 487 40.07 -5.18 -27.78
C LYS A 487 40.41 -4.86 -29.22
N LYS A 488 39.45 -4.91 -30.15
CA LYS A 488 39.64 -4.51 -31.54
C LYS A 488 40.01 -3.03 -31.66
N ALA A 489 39.27 -2.14 -31.01
CA ALA A 489 39.58 -0.71 -30.98
C ALA A 489 40.98 -0.42 -30.42
N PHE A 490 41.41 -1.16 -29.40
CA PHE A 490 42.77 -1.08 -28.86
C PHE A 490 43.83 -1.54 -29.86
N LEU A 491 43.60 -2.66 -30.54
CA LEU A 491 44.50 -3.16 -31.59
C LEU A 491 44.57 -2.19 -32.79
N ASP A 492 43.44 -1.67 -33.23
CA ASP A 492 43.35 -0.69 -34.32
C ASP A 492 44.08 0.61 -33.96
N ALA A 493 43.96 1.08 -32.71
CA ALA A 493 44.69 2.24 -32.22
C ALA A 493 46.22 2.00 -32.18
N LEU A 494 46.66 0.82 -31.73
CA LEU A 494 48.06 0.43 -31.73
C LEU A 494 48.62 0.34 -33.15
N GLU A 495 47.84 -0.17 -34.10
CA GLU A 495 48.23 -0.27 -35.50
C GLU A 495 48.28 1.11 -36.18
N ALA A 496 47.34 2.00 -35.86
CA ALA A 496 47.37 3.40 -36.29
C ALA A 496 48.60 4.15 -35.74
N GLU A 497 48.97 3.91 -34.49
CA GLU A 497 50.17 4.48 -33.87
C GLU A 497 51.45 3.98 -34.54
N LYS A 498 51.58 2.67 -34.78
CA LYS A 498 52.70 2.09 -35.55
C LYS A 498 52.78 2.64 -36.97
N ASN A 499 51.64 2.82 -37.65
CA ASN A 499 51.61 3.40 -38.99
C ASN A 499 52.02 4.88 -38.98
N ARG A 500 51.61 5.64 -37.96
CA ARG A 500 52.07 7.01 -37.75
C ARG A 500 53.58 7.06 -37.51
N GLU A 501 54.13 6.18 -36.68
CA GLU A 501 55.59 6.10 -36.47
C GLU A 501 56.35 5.77 -37.77
N ARG A 502 55.84 4.84 -38.58
CA ARG A 502 56.40 4.52 -39.90
C ARG A 502 56.37 5.73 -40.84
N LEU A 503 55.25 6.43 -40.92
CA LEU A 503 55.11 7.65 -41.72
C LEU A 503 56.07 8.74 -41.25
N VAL A 504 56.20 8.96 -39.94
CA VAL A 504 57.13 9.93 -39.35
C VAL A 504 58.58 9.55 -39.67
N LYS A 505 58.96 8.27 -39.53
CA LYS A 505 60.30 7.77 -39.92
C LYS A 505 60.57 7.98 -41.41
N ASN A 506 59.58 7.73 -42.28
CA ASN A 506 59.71 7.94 -43.72
C ASN A 506 59.87 9.43 -44.08
N ILE A 507 59.12 10.32 -43.44
CA ILE A 507 59.22 11.78 -43.64
C ILE A 507 60.57 12.29 -43.11
N ILE A 508 61.03 11.81 -41.96
CA ILE A 508 62.36 12.15 -41.41
C ILE A 508 63.45 11.66 -42.39
N GLY A 509 63.33 10.45 -42.92
CA GLY A 509 64.26 9.92 -43.93
C GLY A 509 64.28 10.74 -45.22
N LEU A 510 63.12 11.18 -45.71
CA LEU A 510 63.02 12.08 -46.88
C LEU A 510 63.67 13.45 -46.62
N LYS A 511 63.46 14.04 -45.44
CA LYS A 511 64.08 15.32 -45.06
C LYS A 511 65.60 15.18 -44.90
N ILE A 512 66.10 14.08 -44.35
CA ILE A 512 67.54 13.81 -44.27
C ILE A 512 68.14 13.64 -45.67
N LYS A 513 67.43 12.98 -46.61
CA LYS A 513 67.86 12.90 -48.02
C LYS A 513 67.87 14.29 -48.69
N GLN A 514 66.84 15.11 -48.48
CA GLN A 514 66.79 16.49 -48.96
C GLN A 514 67.92 17.36 -48.36
N MET A 515 68.30 17.13 -47.10
CA MET A 515 69.45 17.78 -46.44
C MET A 515 70.81 17.29 -46.97
N LYS A 516 70.88 16.10 -47.59
CA LYS A 516 72.07 15.60 -48.29
C LYS A 516 72.16 16.12 -49.73
N GLU A 517 71.02 16.37 -50.37
CA GLU A 517 70.92 16.93 -51.73
C GLU A 517 71.16 18.45 -51.76
N THR A 518 70.70 19.17 -50.74
CA THR A 518 71.17 20.54 -50.47
C THR A 518 72.57 20.43 -49.88
N ARG A 519 73.55 21.18 -50.38
CA ARG A 519 74.99 21.08 -50.02
C ARG A 519 75.30 21.49 -48.57
N ILE A 520 74.71 20.83 -47.59
CA ILE A 520 74.92 21.04 -46.16
C ILE A 520 76.07 20.11 -45.72
N PRO A 521 77.09 20.63 -44.99
CA PRO A 521 78.21 19.81 -44.54
C PRO A 521 77.79 18.59 -43.71
N GLU A 522 78.36 17.44 -44.03
CA GLU A 522 77.96 16.11 -43.54
C GLU A 522 78.02 15.94 -42.01
N ARG A 523 78.82 16.78 -41.33
CA ARG A 523 78.89 16.81 -39.85
C ARG A 523 77.54 17.19 -39.22
N PHE A 524 76.82 18.15 -39.78
CA PHE A 524 75.52 18.57 -39.24
C PHE A 524 74.41 17.57 -39.55
N VAL A 525 74.50 16.86 -40.68
CA VAL A 525 73.57 15.79 -41.04
C VAL A 525 73.72 14.60 -40.09
N LYS A 526 74.96 14.23 -39.74
CA LYS A 526 75.25 13.15 -38.76
C LYS A 526 74.82 13.51 -37.33
N ASP A 527 74.92 14.78 -36.93
CA ASP A 527 74.44 15.24 -35.63
C ASP A 527 72.90 15.21 -35.54
N VAL A 528 72.20 15.55 -36.64
CA VAL A 528 70.73 15.45 -36.73
C VAL A 528 70.26 13.98 -36.73
N GLU A 529 70.96 13.09 -37.44
CA GLU A 529 70.71 11.64 -37.41
C GLU A 529 70.90 11.06 -35.98
N LYS A 530 71.92 11.51 -35.25
CA LYS A 530 72.15 11.14 -33.83
C LYS A 530 71.08 11.68 -32.88
N GLN A 531 70.67 12.94 -33.04
CA GLN A 531 69.66 13.56 -32.17
C GLN A 531 68.26 12.96 -32.37
N LEU A 532 67.93 12.54 -33.60
CA LEU A 532 66.63 11.93 -33.93
C LEU A 532 66.55 10.43 -33.63
N LYS A 533 67.61 9.81 -33.09
CA LYS A 533 67.71 8.36 -32.80
C LYS A 533 67.23 7.48 -33.97
N VAL A 534 67.43 7.92 -35.21
CA VAL A 534 67.16 7.09 -36.38
C VAL A 534 68.40 6.24 -36.60
N THR A 535 68.46 5.07 -35.98
CA THR A 535 69.40 4.03 -36.38
C THR A 535 68.90 3.50 -37.73
N VAL A 536 69.46 4.04 -38.81
CA VAL A 536 69.35 3.42 -40.13
C VAL A 536 70.29 2.22 -40.11
N ASN A 537 69.73 1.02 -40.05
CA ASN A 537 70.39 -0.17 -40.58
C ASN A 537 70.00 -0.32 -42.04
#